data_AF-A0A925FFK1-F1
#
_entry.id   AF-A0A925FFK1-F1
#
_cell.length_a   1.000
_cell.length_b   1.000
_cell.length_c   1.000
_cell.angle_alpha   90.00
_cell.angle_beta   90.00
_cell.angle_gamma   90.00
#
_symmetry.space_group_name_H-M   'P 1'
#
loop_
_entity.id
_entity.type
_entity.pdbx_description
1 polymer ?
#
loop_
_entity_poly.entity_id
_entity_poly.type
_entity_poly.pdbx_seq_one_letter_code
_entity_poly.pdbx_strand_id
1 'polypeptide(L)'
;LAQRAMAWAWIRSGDLVRAGVALDSAGRDTEEGERVAAWIALYAGDLKTARRGLRRTDEPSNDVVSAMALLSRTRSDSSPAVGRAFLTLARSDTAMAAREFEQVAGTMTDAAPFLTGTAARLFLAARDTSRAIDLWQLILAKHVEAPEAAESDLAWARVLRARLDSAGAVRHLEHLILTYSRSALVPQARRELDLVRGAVPPGGAGFAMVAWLVARRDSGPLPSR
;
A
#
# COMPACT_ATOMS: atom_id res chain seq x y z
N LEU A 1 -6.80 -33.71 -9.07
CA LEU A 1 -5.82 -33.00 -8.19
C LEU A 1 -4.54 -32.61 -8.93
N ALA A 2 -3.83 -33.55 -9.59
CA ALA A 2 -2.57 -33.24 -10.31
C ALA A 2 -2.72 -32.17 -11.41
N GLN A 3 -3.76 -32.23 -12.24
CA GLN A 3 -3.98 -31.24 -13.31
C GLN A 3 -4.31 -29.83 -12.78
N ARG A 4 -4.90 -29.71 -11.59
CA ARG A 4 -5.15 -28.42 -10.93
C ARG A 4 -3.86 -27.80 -10.40
N ALA A 5 -3.00 -28.60 -9.76
CA ALA A 5 -1.67 -28.16 -9.37
C ALA A 5 -0.84 -27.70 -10.60
N MET A 6 -1.06 -28.37 -11.74
CA MET A 6 -0.45 -28.00 -13.02
C MET A 6 -1.01 -26.69 -13.59
N ALA A 7 -2.31 -26.42 -13.49
CA ALA A 7 -2.89 -25.12 -13.87
C ALA A 7 -2.28 -23.97 -13.07
N TRP A 8 -2.12 -24.14 -11.74
CA TRP A 8 -1.42 -23.18 -10.89
C TRP A 8 0.07 -23.02 -11.23
N ALA A 9 0.73 -24.11 -11.63
CA ALA A 9 2.11 -24.05 -12.10
C ALA A 9 2.23 -23.23 -13.41
N TRP A 10 1.30 -23.41 -14.35
CA TRP A 10 1.26 -22.62 -15.58
C TRP A 10 0.95 -21.14 -15.33
N ILE A 11 0.03 -20.84 -14.41
CA ILE A 11 -0.25 -19.47 -13.96
C ILE A 11 1.02 -18.80 -13.44
N ARG A 12 1.77 -19.47 -12.55
CA ARG A 12 3.05 -18.95 -12.04
C ARG A 12 4.12 -18.78 -13.12
N SER A 13 4.02 -19.50 -14.24
CA SER A 13 4.91 -19.32 -15.39
C SER A 13 4.44 -18.24 -16.38
N GLY A 14 3.19 -17.77 -16.26
CA GLY A 14 2.57 -16.82 -17.18
C GLY A 14 1.92 -17.43 -18.42
N ASP A 15 1.93 -18.76 -18.57
CA ASP A 15 1.28 -19.45 -19.70
C ASP A 15 -0.21 -19.67 -19.40
N LEU A 16 -1.00 -18.61 -19.62
CA LEU A 16 -2.45 -18.63 -19.37
C LEU A 16 -3.20 -19.59 -20.30
N VAL A 17 -2.65 -19.87 -21.50
CA VAL A 17 -3.24 -20.81 -22.47
C VAL A 17 -3.14 -22.23 -21.93
N ARG A 18 -1.96 -22.65 -21.48
CA ARG A 18 -1.77 -23.98 -20.86
C ARG A 18 -2.49 -24.10 -19.54
N ALA A 19 -2.59 -23.01 -18.77
CA ALA A 19 -3.41 -22.98 -17.56
C ALA A 19 -4.89 -23.27 -17.87
N GLY A 20 -5.42 -22.66 -18.94
CA GLY A 20 -6.79 -22.90 -19.42
C GLY A 20 -7.02 -24.36 -19.82
N VAL A 21 -6.13 -24.94 -20.63
CA VAL A 21 -6.22 -26.34 -21.06
C VAL A 21 -6.15 -27.32 -19.88
N ALA A 22 -5.26 -27.06 -18.91
CA ALA A 22 -5.15 -27.85 -17.70
C ALA A 22 -6.42 -27.76 -16.82
N LEU A 23 -7.05 -26.58 -16.80
CA LEU A 23 -8.31 -26.37 -16.09
C LEU A 23 -9.50 -27.07 -16.77
N ASP A 24 -9.58 -27.01 -18.11
CA ASP A 24 -10.61 -27.70 -18.88
C ASP A 24 -10.60 -29.20 -18.63
N SER A 25 -9.40 -29.77 -18.54
CA SER A 25 -9.20 -31.19 -18.23
C SER A 25 -9.58 -31.56 -16.79
N ALA A 26 -9.50 -30.59 -15.86
CA ALA A 26 -9.77 -30.80 -14.44
C ALA A 26 -11.25 -30.55 -14.03
N GLY A 27 -12.06 -29.99 -14.93
CA GLY A 27 -13.46 -29.64 -14.69
C GLY A 27 -13.64 -28.23 -14.10
N ARG A 28 -14.27 -27.34 -14.87
CA ARG A 28 -14.56 -25.93 -14.49
C ARG A 28 -15.72 -25.77 -13.51
N ASP A 29 -16.67 -26.72 -13.50
CA ASP A 29 -17.94 -26.59 -12.77
C ASP A 29 -17.83 -26.82 -11.25
N THR A 30 -16.62 -27.09 -10.76
CA THR A 30 -16.33 -27.14 -9.33
C THR A 30 -16.01 -25.74 -8.80
N GLU A 31 -16.30 -25.44 -7.54
CA GLU A 31 -15.99 -24.15 -6.90
C GLU A 31 -14.51 -23.72 -7.07
N GLU A 32 -13.57 -24.64 -6.83
CA GLU A 32 -12.14 -24.41 -7.04
C GLU A 32 -11.80 -24.20 -8.53
N GLY A 33 -12.53 -24.84 -9.44
CA GLY A 33 -12.38 -24.66 -10.89
C GLY A 33 -12.84 -23.26 -11.34
N GLU A 34 -13.98 -22.79 -10.82
CA GLU A 34 -14.46 -21.42 -11.03
C GLU A 34 -13.46 -20.39 -10.49
N ARG A 35 -12.86 -20.66 -9.33
CA ARG A 35 -11.83 -19.82 -8.71
C ARG A 35 -10.59 -19.70 -9.60
N VAL A 36 -10.07 -20.81 -10.10
CA VAL A 36 -8.92 -20.81 -11.03
C VAL A 36 -9.28 -20.09 -12.34
N ALA A 37 -10.49 -20.29 -12.87
CA ALA A 37 -10.96 -19.58 -14.06
C ALA A 37 -11.01 -18.05 -13.85
N ALA A 38 -11.45 -17.60 -12.67
CA ALA A 38 -11.53 -16.19 -12.32
C ALA A 38 -10.15 -15.51 -12.29
N TRP A 39 -9.13 -16.20 -11.76
CA TRP A 39 -7.75 -15.73 -11.78
C TRP A 39 -7.16 -15.69 -13.18
N ILE A 40 -7.38 -16.74 -13.99
CA ILE A 40 -6.96 -16.75 -15.41
C ILE A 40 -7.59 -15.57 -16.15
N ALA A 41 -8.89 -15.30 -15.93
CA ALA A 41 -9.59 -14.15 -16.52
C ALA A 41 -8.96 -12.82 -16.09
N LEU A 42 -8.66 -12.66 -14.79
CA LEU A 42 -7.99 -11.45 -14.29
C LEU A 42 -6.65 -11.23 -14.99
N TYR A 43 -5.79 -12.26 -15.06
CA TYR A 43 -4.46 -12.16 -15.66
C TYR A 43 -4.53 -11.94 -17.18
N ALA A 44 -5.57 -12.43 -17.85
CA ALA A 44 -5.85 -12.12 -19.25
C ALA A 44 -6.40 -10.69 -19.46
N GLY A 45 -6.77 -10.00 -18.40
CA GLY A 45 -7.37 -8.67 -18.44
C GLY A 45 -8.89 -8.67 -18.69
N ASP A 46 -9.58 -9.81 -18.56
CA ASP A 46 -11.05 -9.90 -18.56
C ASP A 46 -11.57 -9.62 -17.14
N LEU A 47 -11.79 -8.33 -16.85
CA LEU A 47 -12.22 -7.84 -15.55
C LEU A 47 -13.67 -8.24 -15.25
N LYS A 48 -14.50 -8.37 -16.27
CA LYS A 48 -15.91 -8.76 -16.11
C LYS A 48 -16.05 -10.18 -15.59
N THR A 49 -15.35 -11.13 -16.22
CA THR A 49 -15.36 -12.53 -15.79
C THR A 49 -14.67 -12.69 -14.45
N ALA A 50 -13.53 -12.04 -14.24
CA ALA A 50 -12.84 -12.03 -12.94
C ALA A 50 -13.74 -11.51 -11.81
N ARG A 51 -14.46 -10.40 -12.03
CA ARG A 51 -15.39 -9.82 -11.05
C ARG A 51 -16.51 -10.78 -10.65
N ARG A 52 -17.01 -11.59 -11.59
CA ARG A 52 -18.05 -12.59 -11.29
C ARG A 52 -17.49 -13.77 -10.49
N GLY A 53 -16.34 -14.29 -10.88
CA GLY A 53 -15.75 -15.47 -10.25
C GLY A 53 -15.15 -15.18 -8.87
N LEU A 54 -14.41 -14.08 -8.71
CA LEU A 54 -13.74 -13.76 -7.44
C LEU A 54 -14.73 -13.36 -6.33
N ARG A 55 -15.94 -12.89 -6.66
CA ARG A 55 -17.00 -12.61 -5.66
C ARG A 55 -17.50 -13.86 -4.93
N ARG A 56 -17.33 -15.04 -5.52
CA ARG A 56 -17.83 -16.32 -4.98
C ARG A 56 -16.78 -17.06 -4.14
N THR A 57 -15.63 -16.44 -3.90
CA THR A 57 -14.54 -17.07 -3.15
C THR A 57 -14.70 -16.79 -1.66
N ASP A 58 -14.89 -17.85 -0.87
CA ASP A 58 -15.07 -17.75 0.59
C ASP A 58 -13.75 -17.62 1.37
N GLU A 59 -12.61 -17.83 0.72
CA GLU A 59 -11.27 -17.73 1.34
C GLU A 59 -10.56 -16.42 0.96
N PRO A 60 -10.52 -15.41 1.85
CA PRO A 60 -9.91 -14.13 1.55
C PRO A 60 -8.38 -14.23 1.64
N SER A 61 -7.71 -14.35 0.49
CA SER A 61 -6.28 -14.06 0.39
C SER A 61 -6.04 -12.57 0.16
N ASN A 62 -4.86 -12.05 0.53
CA ASN A 62 -4.49 -10.65 0.27
C ASN A 62 -4.59 -10.28 -1.23
N ASP A 63 -4.32 -11.24 -2.10
CA ASP A 63 -4.43 -11.07 -3.54
C ASP A 63 -5.90 -10.97 -3.98
N VAL A 64 -6.79 -11.84 -3.46
CA VAL A 64 -8.24 -11.76 -3.73
C VAL A 64 -8.78 -10.41 -3.28
N VAL A 65 -8.40 -9.95 -2.07
CA VAL A 65 -8.83 -8.66 -1.52
C VAL A 65 -8.37 -7.51 -2.41
N SER A 66 -7.10 -7.52 -2.85
CA SER A 66 -6.55 -6.47 -3.72
C SER A 66 -7.22 -6.47 -5.10
N ALA A 67 -7.40 -7.63 -5.71
CA ALA A 67 -8.11 -7.76 -6.99
C ALA A 67 -9.57 -7.28 -6.86
N MET A 68 -10.29 -7.69 -5.82
CA MET A 68 -11.67 -7.27 -5.59
C MET A 68 -11.81 -5.78 -5.24
N ALA A 69 -10.83 -5.22 -4.55
CA ALA A 69 -10.77 -3.78 -4.29
C ALA A 69 -10.65 -3.00 -5.61
N LEU A 70 -9.84 -3.45 -6.57
CA LEU A 70 -9.81 -2.84 -7.91
C LEU A 70 -11.14 -3.04 -8.65
N LEU A 71 -11.60 -4.29 -8.76
CA LEU A 71 -12.75 -4.67 -9.58
C LEU A 71 -14.08 -4.06 -9.11
N SER A 72 -14.16 -3.65 -7.84
CA SER A 72 -15.31 -2.93 -7.29
C SER A 72 -15.30 -1.43 -7.60
N ARG A 73 -14.13 -0.85 -7.90
CA ARG A 73 -13.96 0.58 -8.21
C ARG A 73 -14.03 0.86 -9.70
N THR A 74 -13.52 -0.03 -10.55
CA THR A 74 -13.51 0.17 -12.00
C THR A 74 -14.78 -0.33 -12.69
N ARG A 75 -15.28 0.48 -13.62
CA ARG A 75 -16.39 0.13 -14.52
C ARG A 75 -15.93 -0.56 -15.80
N SER A 76 -14.62 -0.61 -16.06
CA SER A 76 -14.12 -1.30 -17.25
C SER A 76 -14.42 -2.80 -17.19
N ASP A 77 -14.84 -3.35 -18.32
CA ASP A 77 -15.03 -4.78 -18.50
C ASP A 77 -13.71 -5.48 -18.87
N SER A 78 -12.71 -4.74 -19.39
CA SER A 78 -11.40 -5.30 -19.72
C SER A 78 -10.25 -4.31 -19.54
N SER A 79 -9.06 -4.82 -19.22
CA SER A 79 -7.80 -4.10 -19.27
C SER A 79 -6.63 -5.08 -19.29
N PRO A 80 -5.99 -5.30 -20.45
CA PRO A 80 -4.80 -6.14 -20.53
C PRO A 80 -3.66 -5.64 -19.65
N ALA A 81 -3.55 -4.32 -19.46
CA ALA A 81 -2.51 -3.72 -18.62
C ALA A 81 -2.72 -4.03 -17.13
N VAL A 82 -3.97 -4.05 -16.65
CA VAL A 82 -4.29 -4.53 -15.29
C VAL A 82 -3.94 -6.00 -15.15
N GLY A 83 -4.37 -6.83 -16.10
CA GLY A 83 -4.10 -8.28 -16.04
C GLY A 83 -2.61 -8.59 -16.00
N ARG A 84 -1.81 -7.89 -16.81
CA ARG A 84 -0.36 -7.98 -16.80
C ARG A 84 0.24 -7.58 -15.45
N ALA A 85 -0.18 -6.45 -14.86
CA ALA A 85 0.31 -6.00 -13.56
C ALA A 85 0.06 -7.04 -12.45
N PHE A 86 -1.14 -7.63 -12.41
CA PHE A 86 -1.46 -8.70 -11.45
C PHE A 86 -0.69 -9.99 -11.73
N LEU A 87 -0.48 -10.34 -13.00
CA LEU A 87 0.32 -11.52 -13.36
C LEU A 87 1.78 -11.35 -12.94
N THR A 88 2.37 -10.18 -13.19
CA THR A 88 3.73 -9.83 -12.76
C THR A 88 3.86 -9.91 -11.24
N LEU A 89 2.85 -9.40 -10.50
CA LEU A 89 2.80 -9.51 -9.04
C LEU A 89 2.72 -10.97 -8.58
N ALA A 90 1.86 -11.79 -9.20
CA ALA A 90 1.72 -13.21 -8.87
C ALA A 90 3.01 -14.01 -9.15
N ARG A 91 3.86 -13.52 -10.06
CA ARG A 91 5.19 -14.05 -10.34
C ARG A 91 6.28 -13.55 -9.38
N SER A 92 5.88 -12.80 -8.34
CA SER A 92 6.77 -12.21 -7.34
C SER A 92 7.78 -11.19 -7.88
N ASP A 93 7.55 -10.62 -9.07
CA ASP A 93 8.34 -9.49 -9.57
C ASP A 93 7.72 -8.18 -9.07
N THR A 94 7.96 -7.88 -7.79
CA THR A 94 7.39 -6.73 -7.09
C THR A 94 7.78 -5.40 -7.74
N ALA A 95 9.02 -5.28 -8.22
CA ALA A 95 9.54 -4.03 -8.80
C ALA A 95 8.90 -3.73 -10.16
N MET A 96 8.75 -4.74 -11.02
CA MET A 96 8.05 -4.57 -12.29
C MET A 96 6.56 -4.34 -12.05
N ALA A 97 5.91 -5.11 -11.16
CA ALA A 97 4.50 -4.95 -10.85
C ALA A 97 4.19 -3.51 -10.37
N ALA A 98 5.05 -2.92 -9.53
CA ALA A 98 4.89 -1.54 -9.08
C ALA A 98 4.81 -0.54 -10.23
N ARG A 99 5.72 -0.66 -11.22
CA ARG A 99 5.75 0.20 -12.42
C ARG A 99 4.52 0.00 -13.29
N GLU A 100 4.06 -1.23 -13.45
CA GLU A 100 2.88 -1.53 -14.24
C GLU A 100 1.62 -0.98 -13.60
N PHE A 101 1.43 -1.13 -12.28
CA PHE A 101 0.31 -0.53 -11.56
C PHE A 101 0.31 0.99 -11.65
N GLU A 102 1.48 1.62 -11.53
CA GLU A 102 1.64 3.06 -11.68
C GLU A 102 1.23 3.52 -13.10
N GLN A 103 1.70 2.83 -14.14
CA GLN A 103 1.35 3.16 -15.51
C GLN A 103 -0.16 3.03 -15.75
N VAL A 104 -0.79 1.97 -15.23
CA VAL A 104 -2.24 1.77 -15.34
C VAL A 104 -3.00 2.89 -14.62
N ALA A 105 -2.54 3.33 -13.45
CA ALA A 105 -3.17 4.44 -12.71
C ALA A 105 -3.26 5.73 -13.53
N GLY A 106 -2.29 5.99 -14.43
CA GLY A 106 -2.30 7.14 -15.33
C GLY A 106 -3.35 7.07 -16.44
N THR A 107 -3.92 5.89 -16.71
CA THR A 107 -4.91 5.68 -17.80
C THR A 107 -6.29 5.30 -17.30
N MET A 108 -6.39 4.61 -16.16
CA MET A 108 -7.63 4.15 -15.54
C MET A 108 -8.04 5.08 -14.38
N THR A 109 -8.71 6.17 -14.73
CA THR A 109 -9.01 7.26 -13.78
C THR A 109 -10.01 6.90 -12.69
N ASP A 110 -10.96 5.98 -12.96
CA ASP A 110 -12.00 5.56 -12.02
C ASP A 110 -11.47 4.70 -10.86
N ALA A 111 -10.29 4.10 -11.02
CA ALA A 111 -9.58 3.36 -9.98
C ALA A 111 -8.19 3.92 -9.67
N ALA A 112 -7.87 5.12 -10.17
CA ALA A 112 -6.53 5.72 -10.06
C ALA A 112 -5.99 5.80 -8.61
N PRO A 113 -6.76 6.23 -7.58
CA PRO A 113 -6.24 6.28 -6.21
C PRO A 113 -5.80 4.91 -5.70
N PHE A 114 -6.61 3.87 -5.94
CA PHE A 114 -6.32 2.50 -5.54
C PHE A 114 -5.08 1.94 -6.24
N LEU A 115 -4.96 2.16 -7.55
CA LEU A 115 -3.83 1.70 -8.35
C LEU A 115 -2.53 2.42 -7.92
N THR A 116 -2.61 3.73 -7.70
CA THR A 116 -1.49 4.55 -7.21
C THR A 116 -1.03 4.09 -5.82
N GLY A 117 -1.97 3.87 -4.90
CA GLY A 117 -1.66 3.38 -3.54
C GLY A 117 -1.08 1.97 -3.54
N THR A 118 -1.54 1.11 -4.45
CA THR A 118 -0.97 -0.23 -4.65
C THR A 118 0.45 -0.16 -5.20
N ALA A 119 0.70 0.66 -6.22
CA ALA A 119 2.05 0.89 -6.73
C ALA A 119 3.00 1.41 -5.63
N ALA A 120 2.55 2.38 -4.82
CA ALA A 120 3.36 2.93 -3.72
C ALA A 120 3.77 1.86 -2.69
N ARG A 121 2.84 0.98 -2.29
CA ARG A 121 3.13 -0.15 -1.38
C ARG A 121 4.16 -1.11 -1.99
N LEU A 122 4.06 -1.40 -3.28
CA LEU A 122 4.98 -2.29 -3.98
C LEU A 122 6.37 -1.65 -4.15
N PHE A 123 6.46 -0.36 -4.47
CA PHE A 123 7.74 0.36 -4.49
C PHE A 123 8.41 0.36 -3.12
N LEU A 124 7.66 0.57 -2.04
CA LEU A 124 8.19 0.46 -0.68
C LEU A 124 8.72 -0.96 -0.39
N ALA A 125 7.98 -2.00 -0.77
CA ALA A 125 8.41 -3.39 -0.63
C ALA A 125 9.68 -3.69 -1.46
N ALA A 126 9.78 -3.10 -2.66
CA ALA A 126 10.97 -3.14 -3.52
C ALA A 126 12.11 -2.22 -3.05
N ARG A 127 11.99 -1.59 -1.87
CA ARG A 127 12.95 -0.64 -1.27
C ARG A 127 13.12 0.69 -2.01
N ASP A 128 12.30 0.99 -3.01
CA ASP A 128 12.22 2.31 -3.63
C ASP A 128 11.30 3.23 -2.82
N THR A 129 11.81 3.67 -1.68
CA THR A 129 11.04 4.52 -0.75
C THR A 129 10.80 5.91 -1.33
N SER A 130 11.71 6.42 -2.18
CA SER A 130 11.53 7.69 -2.90
C SER A 130 10.26 7.66 -3.74
N ARG A 131 10.12 6.65 -4.62
CA ARG A 131 8.96 6.58 -5.50
C ARG A 131 7.66 6.36 -4.73
N ALA A 132 7.70 5.57 -3.66
CA ALA A 132 6.55 5.41 -2.79
C ALA A 132 6.06 6.75 -2.20
N ILE A 133 6.99 7.60 -1.75
CA ILE A 133 6.67 8.94 -1.23
C ILE A 133 6.07 9.84 -2.32
N ASP A 134 6.63 9.86 -3.52
CA ASP A 134 6.09 10.65 -4.65
C ASP A 134 4.63 10.28 -4.95
N LEU A 135 4.31 8.99 -4.90
CA LEU A 135 2.97 8.49 -5.17
C LEU A 135 1.99 8.80 -4.03
N TRP A 136 2.42 8.74 -2.77
CA TRP A 136 1.60 9.20 -1.64
C TRP A 136 1.33 10.70 -1.72
N GLN A 137 2.33 11.51 -2.10
CA GLN A 137 2.13 12.94 -2.37
C GLN A 137 1.12 13.18 -3.48
N LEU A 138 1.19 12.40 -4.57
CA LEU A 138 0.24 12.50 -5.66
C LEU A 138 -1.20 12.22 -5.20
N ILE A 139 -1.41 11.18 -4.38
CA ILE A 139 -2.73 10.86 -3.81
C ILE A 139 -3.22 12.01 -2.92
N LEU A 140 -2.36 12.48 -2.01
CA LEU A 140 -2.70 13.59 -1.11
C LEU A 140 -2.94 14.91 -1.84
N ALA A 141 -2.39 15.10 -3.04
CA ALA A 141 -2.61 16.31 -3.83
C ALA A 141 -3.86 16.23 -4.73
N LYS A 142 -4.16 15.06 -5.32
CA LYS A 142 -5.20 14.92 -6.36
C LYS A 142 -6.43 14.14 -5.93
N HIS A 143 -6.33 13.38 -4.84
CA HIS A 143 -7.33 12.40 -4.44
C HIS A 143 -7.61 12.47 -2.93
N VAL A 144 -7.69 13.68 -2.37
CA VAL A 144 -7.86 13.95 -0.93
C VAL A 144 -9.08 13.23 -0.34
N GLU A 145 -10.18 13.15 -1.07
CA GLU A 145 -11.42 12.50 -0.60
C GLU A 145 -11.40 10.96 -0.71
N ALA A 146 -10.37 10.38 -1.33
CA ALA A 146 -10.28 8.95 -1.51
C ALA A 146 -9.82 8.26 -0.21
N PRO A 147 -10.31 7.04 0.12
CA PRO A 147 -9.83 6.27 1.26
C PRO A 147 -8.29 6.12 1.29
N GLU A 148 -7.69 6.01 0.11
CA GLU A 148 -6.25 5.85 -0.08
C GLU A 148 -5.45 7.08 0.39
N ALA A 149 -6.06 8.26 0.54
CA ALA A 149 -5.39 9.44 1.08
C ALA A 149 -5.02 9.28 2.56
N ALA A 150 -5.96 8.78 3.39
CA ALA A 150 -5.68 8.47 4.78
C ALA A 150 -4.65 7.33 4.93
N GLU A 151 -4.71 6.32 4.04
CA GLU A 151 -3.71 5.26 4.00
C GLU A 151 -2.31 5.79 3.66
N SER A 152 -2.24 6.74 2.73
CA SER A 152 -0.99 7.39 2.30
C SER A 152 -0.33 8.18 3.44
N ASP A 153 -1.10 8.97 4.19
CA ASP A 153 -0.57 9.68 5.37
C ASP A 153 -0.02 8.70 6.42
N LEU A 154 -0.76 7.63 6.74
CA LEU A 154 -0.33 6.66 7.73
C LEU A 154 0.96 5.94 7.28
N ALA A 155 1.03 5.53 6.02
CA ALA A 155 2.19 4.83 5.47
C ALA A 155 3.42 5.75 5.44
N TRP A 156 3.23 7.01 5.03
CA TRP A 156 4.32 7.98 5.00
C TRP A 156 4.82 8.32 6.41
N ALA A 157 3.93 8.52 7.38
CA ALA A 157 4.31 8.73 8.77
C ALA A 157 5.19 7.60 9.33
N ARG A 158 4.88 6.34 9.00
CA ARG A 158 5.69 5.18 9.40
C ARG A 158 7.09 5.20 8.81
N VAL A 159 7.20 5.58 7.53
CA VAL A 159 8.51 5.73 6.87
C VAL A 159 9.33 6.83 7.54
N LEU A 160 8.71 7.97 7.85
CA LEU A 160 9.38 9.09 8.52
C LEU A 160 9.85 8.70 9.92
N ARG A 161 9.00 8.01 10.69
CA ARG A 161 9.37 7.45 12.00
C ARG A 161 10.54 6.49 11.91
N ALA A 162 10.54 5.57 10.94
CA ALA A 162 11.64 4.63 10.72
C ALA A 162 12.95 5.34 10.34
N ARG A 163 12.87 6.55 9.78
CA ARG A 163 14.01 7.43 9.47
C ARG A 163 14.37 8.41 10.60
N LEU A 164 13.75 8.26 11.78
CA LEU A 164 13.91 9.14 12.94
C LEU A 164 13.45 10.59 12.71
N ASP A 165 12.67 10.85 11.66
CA ASP A 165 12.00 12.14 11.45
C ASP A 165 10.67 12.16 12.21
N SER A 166 10.77 12.34 13.53
CA SER A 166 9.61 12.41 14.42
C SER A 166 8.71 13.61 14.10
N ALA A 167 9.28 14.75 13.70
CA ALA A 167 8.50 15.94 13.37
C ALA A 167 7.67 15.73 12.10
N GLY A 168 8.26 15.14 11.07
CA GLY A 168 7.53 14.72 9.87
C GLY A 168 6.44 13.70 10.17
N ALA A 169 6.76 12.67 10.95
CA ALA A 169 5.79 11.65 11.32
C ALA A 169 4.58 12.22 12.08
N VAL A 170 4.81 13.10 13.07
CA VAL A 170 3.74 13.78 13.82
C VAL A 170 2.83 14.56 12.87
N ARG A 171 3.40 15.36 11.96
CA ARG A 171 2.59 16.17 11.02
C ARG A 171 1.64 15.33 10.18
N HIS A 172 2.10 14.22 9.62
CA HIS A 172 1.24 13.34 8.81
C HIS A 172 0.17 12.63 9.64
N LEU A 173 0.50 12.20 10.86
CA LEU A 173 -0.47 11.54 11.76
C LEU A 173 -1.54 12.52 12.24
N GLU A 174 -1.16 13.75 12.58
CA GLU A 174 -2.10 14.81 12.95
C GLU A 174 -2.96 15.22 11.76
N HIS A 175 -2.38 15.37 10.56
CA HIS A 175 -3.13 15.62 9.34
C HIS A 175 -4.18 14.53 9.10
N LEU A 176 -3.81 13.25 9.21
CA LEU A 176 -4.76 12.14 9.07
C LEU A 176 -5.92 12.24 10.07
N ILE A 177 -5.62 12.47 11.34
CA ILE A 177 -6.62 12.50 12.42
C ILE A 177 -7.60 13.68 12.23
N LEU A 178 -7.09 14.83 11.82
CA LEU A 178 -7.86 16.06 11.67
C LEU A 178 -8.65 16.08 10.36
N THR A 179 -8.00 15.77 9.25
CA THR A 179 -8.60 15.82 7.90
C THR A 179 -9.53 14.64 7.66
N TYR A 180 -9.14 13.43 8.07
CA TYR A 180 -9.90 12.20 7.83
C TYR A 180 -10.50 11.64 9.11
N SER A 181 -11.17 12.49 9.89
CA SER A 181 -11.71 12.16 11.22
C SER A 181 -12.65 10.94 11.27
N ARG A 182 -13.30 10.60 10.16
CA ARG A 182 -14.18 9.41 10.03
C ARG A 182 -13.46 8.16 9.51
N SER A 183 -12.16 8.24 9.21
CA SER A 183 -11.39 7.10 8.73
C SER A 183 -11.27 6.02 9.81
N ALA A 184 -11.39 4.76 9.40
CA ALA A 184 -11.12 3.60 10.26
C ALA A 184 -9.66 3.55 10.75
N LEU A 185 -8.77 4.34 10.14
CA LEU A 185 -7.35 4.42 10.51
C LEU A 185 -7.07 5.39 11.67
N VAL A 186 -8.02 6.23 12.09
CA VAL A 186 -7.82 7.21 13.18
C VAL A 186 -7.31 6.55 14.48
N PRO A 187 -7.87 5.41 14.96
CA PRO A 187 -7.33 4.75 16.14
C PRO A 187 -5.88 4.28 15.97
N GLN A 188 -5.51 3.86 14.76
CA GLN A 188 -4.15 3.43 14.45
C GLN A 188 -3.19 4.62 14.37
N ALA A 189 -3.61 5.73 13.77
CA ALA A 189 -2.82 6.95 13.71
C ALA A 189 -2.53 7.53 15.10
N ARG A 190 -3.52 7.50 16.02
CA ARG A 190 -3.32 7.91 17.42
C ARG A 190 -2.27 7.05 18.13
N ARG A 191 -2.34 5.73 17.97
CA ARG A 191 -1.33 4.82 18.55
C ARG A 191 0.08 5.11 18.03
N GLU A 192 0.23 5.33 16.72
CA GLU A 192 1.54 5.69 16.14
C GLU A 192 2.00 7.07 16.65
N LEU A 193 1.09 8.02 16.85
CA LEU A 193 1.41 9.35 17.36
C LEU A 193 1.93 9.28 18.81
N ASP A 194 1.29 8.47 19.66
CA ASP A 194 1.73 8.23 21.03
C ASP A 194 3.13 7.60 21.06
N LEU A 195 3.41 6.63 20.17
CA LEU A 195 4.73 6.02 20.03
C LEU A 195 5.81 7.03 19.61
N VAL A 196 5.51 7.91 18.65
CA VAL A 196 6.44 8.95 18.22
C VAL A 196 6.71 9.94 19.34
N ARG A 197 5.66 10.38 20.06
CA ARG A 197 5.78 11.33 21.18
C ARG A 197 6.50 10.74 22.38
N GLY A 198 6.32 9.46 22.67
CA GLY A 198 7.06 8.76 23.74
C GLY A 198 8.54 8.53 23.40
N ALA A 199 8.89 8.43 22.11
CA ALA A 199 10.27 8.34 21.65
C ALA A 199 10.99 9.71 21.63
N VAL A 200 10.25 10.82 21.60
CA VAL A 200 10.79 12.17 21.76
C VAL A 200 10.84 12.47 23.27
N PRO A 201 12.03 12.65 23.88
CA PRO A 201 12.09 13.09 25.27
C PRO A 201 11.29 14.40 25.45
N PRO A 202 10.63 14.65 26.59
CA PRO A 202 9.79 15.84 26.82
C PRO A 202 10.56 17.20 26.85
N GLY A 203 11.68 17.31 26.16
CA GLY A 203 12.50 18.52 25.98
C GLY A 203 12.82 18.85 24.52
N GLY A 204 12.06 18.36 23.55
CA GLY A 204 12.20 18.66 22.11
C GLY A 204 11.87 20.11 21.70
N ALA A 205 12.14 21.08 22.57
CA ALA A 205 12.31 22.51 22.29
C ALA A 205 13.64 22.93 22.97
N GLY A 206 14.74 22.37 22.47
CA GLY A 206 16.07 22.46 23.07
C GLY A 206 17.06 23.34 22.30
N PHE A 207 16.60 24.32 21.53
CA PHE A 207 17.45 25.45 21.13
C PHE A 207 17.25 26.58 22.16
N ALA A 208 17.88 26.45 23.34
CA ALA A 208 18.29 27.53 24.25
C ALA A 208 18.52 27.02 25.69
N MET A 209 19.48 26.13 25.93
CA MET A 209 20.01 25.98 27.29
C MET A 209 21.42 25.38 27.41
N VAL A 210 22.25 25.51 26.38
CA VAL A 210 23.72 25.31 26.56
C VAL A 210 24.42 26.61 26.93
N ALA A 211 23.72 27.76 26.87
CA ALA A 211 24.27 29.06 27.26
C ALA A 211 24.16 29.38 28.76
N TRP A 212 23.38 28.63 29.56
CA TRP A 212 23.10 29.00 30.96
C TRP A 212 23.87 28.21 32.03
N LEU A 213 24.55 27.11 31.66
CA LEU A 213 25.29 26.29 32.65
C LEU A 213 26.82 26.49 32.65
N VAL A 214 27.34 27.43 31.85
CA VAL A 214 28.77 27.83 31.89
C VAL A 214 28.97 29.19 32.59
N ALA A 215 27.93 30.00 32.78
CA ALA A 215 28.04 31.34 33.36
C ALA A 215 27.97 31.40 34.90
N ARG A 216 27.94 30.27 35.62
CA ARG A 216 27.79 30.26 37.10
C ARG A 216 29.01 29.72 37.86
N ARG A 217 30.19 29.71 37.23
CA ARG A 217 31.44 29.27 37.88
C ARG A 217 32.40 30.39 38.29
N ASP A 218 32.06 31.66 38.05
CA ASP A 218 32.87 32.82 38.46
C ASP A 218 32.12 33.72 39.45
N SER A 219 31.87 33.23 40.66
CA SER A 219 31.49 34.08 41.79
C SER A 219 32.24 33.60 43.03
N GLY A 220 33.51 34.02 43.12
CA GLY A 220 34.33 33.89 44.32
C GLY A 220 33.79 34.76 45.47
N PRO A 221 34.10 34.42 46.73
CA PRO A 221 33.50 35.03 47.90
C PRO A 221 34.02 36.45 48.17
N LEU A 222 33.12 37.31 48.68
CA LEU A 222 33.38 38.67 49.15
C LEU A 222 34.33 38.69 50.37
N PRO A 223 35.25 39.67 50.49
CA PRO A 223 36.01 39.87 51.71
C PRO A 223 35.18 40.63 52.76
N SER A 224 35.31 40.18 54.00
CA SER A 224 34.78 40.82 55.20
C SER A 224 35.66 42.00 55.65
N ARG A 225 35.06 43.18 55.79
CA ARG A 225 35.20 44.15 56.90
C ARG A 225 34.39 45.40 56.64
#